data_AF-A0A7V8NVM8-F1
#
_entry.id   AF-A0A7V8NVM8-F1
#
_cell.length_a   1.000
_cell.length_b   1.000
_cell.length_c   1.000
_cell.angle_alpha   90.00
_cell.angle_beta   90.00
_cell.angle_gamma   90.00
#
_symmetry.space_group_name_H-M   'P 1'
#
loop_
_entity.id
_entity.type
_entity.pdbx_description
1 polymer ?
#
loop_
_entity_poly.entity_id
_entity_poly.type
_entity_poly.pdbx_seq_one_letter_code
_entity_poly.pdbx_strand_id
1 'polypeptide(L)' 'MRGSMAIDAVEELLGVHFGEEADETVTTLAGLLNHVTGKVPASGDKIEMEGHRFEVVEANQRKVLRVRIRKQMTAVPTKT' A
#
# COMPACT_ATOMS: atom_id res chain seq x y z
N MET A 1 -0.89 -9.08 4.45
CA MET A 1 -0.55 -8.25 5.62
C MET A 1 -1.82 -7.61 6.17
N ARG A 2 -1.84 -7.23 7.46
CA ARG A 2 -2.99 -6.55 8.08
C ARG A 2 -2.88 -5.04 7.86
N GLY A 3 -4.01 -4.37 7.61
CA GLY A 3 -4.02 -2.91 7.43
C GLY A 3 -3.58 -2.13 8.67
N SER A 4 -3.71 -2.73 9.86
CA SER A 4 -3.28 -2.15 11.14
C SER A 4 -1.80 -2.33 11.44
N MET A 5 -0.99 -2.93 10.55
CA MET A 5 0.45 -3.03 10.77
C MET A 5 1.08 -1.64 10.68
N ALA A 6 2.08 -1.39 11.52
CA ALA A 6 2.88 -0.18 11.47
C ALA A 6 3.57 -0.06 10.10
N ILE A 7 3.61 1.14 9.54
CA ILE A 7 4.23 1.38 8.24
C ILE A 7 5.72 1.00 8.25
N ASP A 8 6.44 1.39 9.29
CA ASP A 8 7.87 1.07 9.49
C ASP A 8 8.13 -0.45 9.44
N ALA A 9 7.29 -1.24 10.08
CA ALA A 9 7.42 -2.70 10.06
C ALA A 9 7.15 -3.30 8.66
N VAL A 10 6.27 -2.66 7.87
CA VAL A 10 6.00 -3.08 6.49
C VAL A 10 7.16 -2.68 5.58
N GLU A 11 7.73 -1.50 5.77
CA GLU A 11 8.94 -1.02 5.10
C GLU A 11 10.12 -1.97 5.30
N GLU A 12 10.41 -2.33 6.55
CA GLU A 12 11.49 -3.28 6.87
C GLU A 12 11.27 -4.66 6.22
N LEU A 13 10.03 -5.16 6.21
CA LEU A 13 9.69 -6.45 5.62
C LEU A 13 9.78 -6.46 4.10
N LEU A 14 9.51 -5.33 3.45
CA LEU A 14 9.55 -5.19 2.00
C LEU A 14 10.89 -4.66 1.48
N GLY A 15 11.72 -4.08 2.36
CA GLY A 15 12.96 -3.40 1.99
C GLY A 15 12.71 -2.13 1.17
N VAL A 16 11.66 -1.38 1.48
CA VAL A 16 11.28 -0.12 0.82
C VAL A 16 11.12 0.99 1.85
N HIS A 17 11.05 2.24 1.41
CA HIS A 17 10.77 3.38 2.27
C HIS A 17 9.70 4.26 1.62
N PHE A 18 8.56 4.43 2.27
CA PHE A 18 7.43 5.21 1.79
C PHE A 18 7.49 6.68 2.25
N GLY A 19 8.58 7.10 2.92
CA GLY A 19 8.71 8.34 3.68
C GLY A 19 8.48 9.67 2.96
N GLU A 20 8.38 9.70 1.62
CA GLU A 20 7.94 10.90 0.88
C GLU A 20 6.42 10.93 0.62
N GLU A 21 5.75 9.77 0.66
CA GLU A 21 4.30 9.63 0.41
C GLU A 21 3.48 9.51 1.70
N ALA A 22 4.13 9.49 2.87
CA ALA A 22 3.48 9.43 4.17
C ALA A 22 3.59 10.79 4.88
N ASP A 23 2.46 11.43 5.13
CA ASP A 23 2.37 12.54 6.09
C ASP A 23 2.81 12.06 7.49
N GLU A 24 3.42 12.93 8.31
CA GLU A 24 3.92 12.61 9.66
C GLU A 24 2.85 11.97 10.58
N THR A 25 1.57 12.17 10.25
CA THR A 25 0.44 11.59 10.98
C THR A 25 0.12 10.13 10.61
N VAL A 26 0.69 9.59 9.54
CA VAL A 26 0.43 8.24 9.03
C VAL A 26 1.36 7.22 9.67
N THR A 27 0.80 6.35 10.50
CA THR A 27 1.58 5.33 11.24
C THR A 27 1.28 3.90 10.81
N THR A 28 0.29 3.68 9.93
CA THR A 28 -0.20 2.33 9.58
C THR A 28 -0.33 2.14 8.08
N LEU A 29 -0.26 0.88 7.62
CA LEU A 29 -0.46 0.51 6.22
C LEU A 29 -1.81 1.00 5.67
N ALA A 30 -2.89 0.87 6.44
CA ALA A 30 -4.19 1.39 6.04
C ALA A 30 -4.20 2.93 5.96
N GLY A 31 -3.53 3.61 6.88
CA GLY A 31 -3.36 5.06 6.85
C GLY A 31 -2.63 5.51 5.58
N LEU A 32 -1.56 4.82 5.19
CA LEU A 32 -0.80 5.09 3.98
C LEU A 32 -1.67 4.94 2.74
N LEU A 33 -2.37 3.80 2.60
CA LEU A 33 -3.24 3.56 1.46
C LEU A 33 -4.38 4.60 1.39
N ASN A 34 -4.90 5.04 2.53
CA ASN A 34 -5.91 6.08 2.57
C ASN A 34 -5.34 7.44 2.13
N HIS A 35 -4.12 7.77 2.57
CA HIS A 35 -3.44 9.01 2.24
C HIS A 35 -3.17 9.08 0.74
N VAL A 36 -2.54 8.05 0.17
CA VAL A 36 -2.18 8.00 -1.25
C VAL A 36 -3.42 8.01 -2.15
N THR A 37 -4.50 7.34 -1.75
CA THR A 37 -5.75 7.33 -2.54
C THR A 37 -6.70 8.49 -2.25
N GLY A 38 -6.43 9.30 -1.21
CA GLY A 38 -7.28 10.39 -0.72
C GLY A 38 -8.63 9.94 -0.14
N LYS A 39 -8.88 8.64 0.03
CA LYS A 39 -10.13 8.05 0.53
C LYS A 39 -9.87 6.67 1.12
N VAL A 40 -10.89 6.01 1.69
CA VAL A 40 -10.76 4.60 2.09
C VAL A 40 -10.92 3.71 0.86
N PRO A 41 -9.89 2.95 0.43
CA PRO A 41 -10.01 2.08 -0.74
C PRO A 41 -10.87 0.83 -0.43
N ALA A 42 -11.54 0.34 -1.46
CA ALA A 42 -12.44 -0.79 -1.38
C ALA A 42 -11.73 -2.13 -1.62
N SER A 43 -12.34 -3.22 -1.20
CA SER A 43 -11.87 -4.57 -1.54
C SER A 43 -11.77 -4.73 -3.06
N GLY A 44 -10.61 -5.16 -3.55
CA GLY A 44 -10.28 -5.32 -4.97
C GLY A 44 -9.46 -4.16 -5.54
N ASP A 45 -9.37 -3.03 -4.85
CA ASP A 45 -8.56 -1.90 -5.29
C ASP A 45 -7.07 -2.26 -5.31
N LYS A 46 -6.36 -1.73 -6.31
CA LYS A 46 -4.94 -1.95 -6.55
C LYS A 46 -4.24 -0.62 -6.61
N ILE A 47 -3.24 -0.45 -5.74
CA ILE A 47 -2.42 0.75 -5.61
C ILE A 47 -0.98 0.34 -5.94
N GLU A 48 -0.27 1.14 -6.71
CA GLU A 48 1.11 0.88 -7.12
C GLU A 48 2.02 1.96 -6.52
N MET A 49 3.00 1.54 -5.71
CA MET A 49 3.91 2.43 -4.96
C MET A 49 5.25 1.71 -4.76
N GLU A 50 6.37 2.42 -4.82
CA GLU A 50 7.71 1.86 -4.53
C GLU A 50 8.02 0.53 -5.24
N GLY A 51 7.57 0.38 -6.50
CA GLY A 51 7.75 -0.87 -7.26
C GLY A 51 6.98 -2.07 -6.71
N HIS A 52 5.97 -1.85 -5.89
CA HIS A 52 5.09 -2.85 -5.31
C HIS A 52 3.63 -2.53 -5.64
N ARG A 53 2.84 -3.58 -5.84
CA ARG A 53 1.39 -3.51 -6.00
C ARG A 53 0.72 -3.95 -4.71
N PHE A 54 -0.06 -3.05 -4.13
CA PHE A 54 -0.88 -3.22 -2.95
C PHE A 54 -2.32 -3.48 -3.38
N GLU A 55 -2.78 -4.71 -3.20
CA GLU A 55 -4.15 -5.12 -3.47
C GLU A 55 -4.92 -5.19 -2.15
N VAL A 56 -6.00 -4.41 -2.04
CA VAL A 56 -6.90 -4.49 -0.89
C VAL A 56 -7.70 -5.78 -0.99
N VAL A 57 -7.40 -6.75 -0.14
CA VAL A 57 -8.11 -8.05 -0.12
C VAL A 57 -9.41 -7.92 0.64
N GLU A 58 -9.41 -7.12 1.71
CA GLU A 58 -10.58 -6.93 2.55
C GLU A 58 -10.56 -5.51 3.14
N ALA A 59 -11.66 -4.79 2.94
CA ALA A 59 -11.94 -3.50 3.55
C ALA A 59 -13.41 -3.45 3.98
N ASN A 60 -13.71 -2.56 4.93
CA ASN A 60 -15.07 -2.16 5.25
C ASN A 60 -15.28 -0.67 4.92
N GLN A 61 -16.46 -0.13 5.20
CA GLN A 61 -16.80 1.27 4.89
C GLN A 61 -15.88 2.32 5.57
N ARG A 62 -15.12 1.93 6.60
CA ARG A 62 -14.33 2.85 7.42
C ARG A 62 -12.82 2.61 7.35
N LYS A 63 -12.37 1.40 7.01
CA LYS A 63 -10.94 1.03 7.02
C LYS A 63 -10.62 -0.21 6.18
N VAL A 64 -9.36 -0.28 5.77
CA VAL A 64 -8.73 -1.46 5.17
C VAL A 64 -8.36 -2.47 6.26
N LEU A 65 -8.74 -3.73 6.06
CA LEU A 65 -8.49 -4.84 7.00
C LEU A 65 -7.31 -5.70 6.56
N ARG A 66 -7.29 -6.12 5.28
CA ARG A 66 -6.24 -6.95 4.72
C ARG A 66 -5.74 -6.42 3.39
N VAL A 67 -4.42 -6.43 3.24
CA VAL A 67 -3.72 -6.01 2.04
C VAL A 67 -2.81 -7.15 1.59
N ARG A 68 -2.82 -7.43 0.29
CA ARG A 68 -1.85 -8.31 -0.36
C ARG A 68 -0.86 -7.43 -1.09
N ILE A 69 0.41 -7.63 -0.81
CA ILE A 69 1.49 -6.88 -1.43
C ILE A 69 2.22 -7.83 -2.36
N ARG A 70 2.47 -7.38 -3.58
CA ARG A 70 3.27 -8.12 -4.56
C ARG A 70 4.34 -7.19 -5.11
N LYS A 71 5.57 -7.67 -5.23
CA LYS A 71 6.59 -6.98 -5.99
C LYS A 71 6.08 -6.84 -7.43
N GLN A 72 6.03 -5.60 -7.92
CA GLN A 72 5.71 -5.36 -9.31
C GLN A 72 6.97 -5.68 -10.10
N MET A 73 6.96 -6.80 -10.83
CA MET A 73 7.87 -6.93 -11.96
C MET A 73 7.36 -5.94 -13.00
N THR A 74 7.89 -4.72 -12.96
CA THR A 74 7.74 -3.80 -14.08
C THR A 74 8.43 -4.49 -15.25
N ALA A 75 7.67 -5.19 -16.08
CA ALA A 75 8.10 -5.48 -17.44
C ALA A 75 8.33 -4.11 -18.07
N VAL A 76 9.60 -3.76 -18.26
CA VAL A 76 9.98 -2.66 -19.15
C VAL A 76 9.17 -2.84 -20.43
N PRO A 77 8.29 -1.90 -20.81
CA PRO A 77 7.62 -1.99 -22.09
C PRO A 77 8.72 -1.90 -23.14
N THR A 78 9.04 -3.03 -23.76
CA THR A 78 9.85 -3.09 -24.98
C THR A 78 9.02 -2.40 -26.06
N LYS A 79 9.15 -1.08 -26.15
CA LYS A 79 8.61 -0.33 -27.28
C LYS A 79 9.61 -0.47 -28.42
N THR A 80 9.25 -1.31 -29.39
CA THR A 80 9.88 -1.44 -30.71
C THR A 80 9.74 -0.15 -31.51
#